data_AF-A0A926A4W9-F1
#
_entry.id   AF-A0A926A4W9-F1
#
_cell.length_a   1.000
_cell.length_b   1.000
_cell.length_c   1.000
_cell.angle_alpha   90.00
_cell.angle_beta   90.00
_cell.angle_gamma   90.00
#
_symmetry.space_group_name_H-M   'P 1'
#
loop_
_entity.id
_entity.type
_entity.pdbx_description
1 polymer ?
#
loop_
_entity_poly.entity_id
_entity_poly.type
_entity_poly.pdbx_seq_one_letter_code
_entity_poly.pdbx_strand_id
1 'polypeptide(L)'
;MDRLSALSMLESGDNDRAVGRAGEISRYQVLRREWRSVTNSASYADSRTARGVVLRIMDRRVQAFQAAFGRTPNDFEYYGLWNAPAQVMEKKVSSRVAERCRRFANLCERDRQLAQNSGRKVF
;
A
#
# COMPACT_ATOMS: atom_id res chain seq x y z
N MET A 1 10.07 2.40 9.46
CA MET A 1 9.06 2.98 8.56
C MET A 1 7.84 2.04 8.53
N ASP A 2 6.61 2.54 8.51
CA ASP A 2 5.41 1.69 8.37
C ASP A 2 5.09 1.40 6.90
N ARG A 3 4.29 0.36 6.59
CA ARG A 3 3.94 -0.03 5.21
C ARG A 3 3.29 1.10 4.41
N LEU A 4 2.62 2.05 5.07
CA LEU A 4 1.97 3.17 4.38
C LEU A 4 3.00 4.22 3.98
N SER A 5 4.00 4.52 4.79
CA SER A 5 5.09 5.40 4.40
C SER A 5 5.85 4.88 3.17
N ALA A 6 6.13 3.57 3.11
CA ALA A 6 6.72 2.94 1.92
C ALA A 6 5.79 3.06 0.70
N LEU A 7 4.48 2.93 0.91
CA LEU A 7 3.48 3.05 -0.16
C LEU A 7 3.40 4.47 -0.73
N SER A 8 3.35 5.52 0.12
CA SER A 8 3.29 6.90 -0.36
C SER A 8 4.56 7.33 -1.08
N MET A 9 5.73 6.89 -0.60
CA MET A 9 7.00 7.17 -1.27
C MET A 9 7.04 6.51 -2.66
N LEU A 10 6.57 5.27 -2.79
CA LEU A 10 6.59 4.55 -4.06
C LEU A 10 5.57 5.09 -5.07
N GLU A 11 4.37 5.47 -4.62
CA GLU A 11 3.28 5.86 -5.53
C GLU A 11 3.36 7.32 -5.99
N SER A 12 3.82 8.25 -5.13
CA SER A 12 3.88 9.67 -5.51
C SER A 12 5.09 10.45 -4.99
N GLY A 13 6.03 9.79 -4.31
CA GLY A 13 7.09 10.50 -3.60
C GLY A 13 6.53 11.39 -2.50
N ASP A 14 5.57 10.89 -1.73
CA ASP A 14 4.93 11.60 -0.61
C ASP A 14 4.11 12.85 -0.98
N ASN A 15 3.85 13.10 -2.26
CA ASN A 15 3.08 14.24 -2.74
C ASN A 15 1.57 14.08 -2.46
N ASP A 16 1.06 14.83 -1.49
CA ASP A 16 -0.36 14.83 -1.09
C ASP A 16 -1.33 15.30 -2.18
N ARG A 17 -0.86 16.11 -3.13
CA ARG A 17 -1.67 16.63 -4.25
C ARG A 17 -1.51 15.82 -5.53
N ALA A 18 -0.85 14.67 -5.47
CA ALA A 18 -0.61 13.85 -6.65
C ALA A 18 -1.92 13.42 -7.31
N VAL A 19 -1.96 13.56 -8.64
CA VAL A 19 -3.03 13.06 -9.51
C VAL A 19 -2.40 12.13 -10.54
N GLY A 20 -2.87 10.89 -10.55
CA GLY A 20 -2.36 9.86 -11.46
C GLY A 20 -2.99 9.94 -12.84
N ARG A 21 -2.44 9.15 -13.78
CA ARG A 21 -2.86 9.16 -15.19
C ARG A 21 -4.29 8.68 -15.40
N ALA A 22 -4.79 7.79 -14.54
CA ALA A 22 -6.16 7.29 -14.60
C ALA A 22 -7.11 8.04 -13.65
N GLY A 23 -6.69 9.21 -13.16
CA GLY A 23 -7.46 10.02 -12.20
C GLY A 23 -7.33 9.54 -10.76
N GLU A 24 -6.28 8.78 -10.44
CA GLU A 24 -5.88 8.51 -9.06
C GLU A 24 -5.62 9.81 -8.30
N ILE A 25 -5.83 9.80 -6.99
CA ILE A 25 -5.73 10.98 -6.12
C ILE A 25 -4.91 10.68 -4.86
N SER A 26 -4.43 11.73 -4.21
CA SER A 26 -3.65 11.70 -2.96
C SER A 26 -2.25 11.10 -3.11
N ARG A 27 -1.48 11.17 -2.01
CA ARG A 27 -0.14 10.58 -1.88
C ARG A 27 -0.07 9.07 -2.12
N TYR A 28 -1.21 8.39 -2.07
CA TYR A 28 -1.28 6.94 -2.24
C TYR A 28 -1.76 6.52 -3.63
N GLN A 29 -2.08 7.47 -4.53
CA GLN A 29 -2.66 7.19 -5.85
C GLN A 29 -3.93 6.31 -5.76
N VAL A 30 -4.86 6.70 -4.88
CA VAL A 30 -6.15 6.01 -4.70
C VAL A 30 -7.09 6.33 -5.86
N LEU A 31 -7.75 5.34 -6.45
CA LEU A 31 -8.81 5.58 -7.43
C LEU A 31 -10.03 6.24 -6.77
N ARG A 32 -10.63 7.25 -7.42
CA ARG A 32 -11.78 8.00 -6.87
C ARG A 32 -12.96 7.11 -6.45
N ARG A 33 -13.22 6.03 -7.19
CA ARG A 33 -14.26 5.05 -6.84
C ARG A 33 -13.98 4.33 -5.52
N GLU A 34 -12.72 3.95 -5.28
CA GLU A 34 -12.30 3.28 -4.05
C GLU A 34 -12.39 4.25 -2.87
N TRP A 35 -11.97 5.51 -3.09
CA TRP A 35 -12.14 6.57 -2.11
C TRP A 35 -13.61 6.76 -1.71
N ARG A 36 -14.50 6.86 -2.70
CA ARG A 36 -15.96 6.99 -2.49
C ARG A 36 -16.57 5.79 -1.77
N SER A 37 -15.99 4.60 -1.89
CA SER A 37 -16.43 3.42 -1.13
C SER A 37 -16.12 3.48 0.38
N VAL A 38 -15.35 4.48 0.81
CA VAL A 38 -14.94 4.70 2.19
C VAL A 38 -15.47 6.01 2.76
N THR A 39 -15.49 7.09 1.97
CA THR A 39 -15.94 8.42 2.42
C THR A 39 -16.44 9.30 1.27
N ASN A 40 -17.34 10.22 1.59
CA ASN A 40 -17.81 11.26 0.67
C ASN A 40 -16.96 12.54 0.69
N SER A 41 -15.99 12.64 1.61
CA SER A 41 -15.09 13.80 1.69
C SER A 41 -14.26 13.99 0.41
N ALA A 42 -14.08 15.24 0.00
CA ALA A 42 -13.18 15.63 -1.09
C ALA A 42 -11.78 16.06 -0.61
N SER A 43 -11.46 15.85 0.68
CA SER A 43 -10.17 16.20 1.29
C SER A 43 -9.04 15.25 0.85
N TYR A 44 -8.80 15.15 -0.46
CA TYR A 44 -7.84 14.21 -1.05
C TYR A 44 -6.39 14.50 -0.67
N ALA A 45 -6.07 15.78 -0.43
CA ALA A 45 -4.74 16.23 -0.05
C ALA A 45 -4.51 16.28 1.46
N ASP A 46 -5.52 15.97 2.28
CA ASP A 46 -5.31 15.85 3.72
C ASP A 46 -4.69 14.48 4.03
N SER A 47 -3.44 14.48 4.49
CA SER A 47 -2.66 13.25 4.68
C SER A 47 -3.28 12.31 5.72
N ARG A 48 -3.95 12.85 6.74
CA ARG A 48 -4.66 12.05 7.77
C ARG A 48 -5.88 11.37 7.19
N THR A 49 -6.69 12.10 6.43
CA THR A 49 -7.86 11.57 5.73
C THR A 49 -7.43 10.50 4.73
N ALA A 50 -6.42 10.79 3.90
CA ALA A 50 -5.89 9.85 2.93
C ALA A 50 -5.37 8.56 3.59
N ARG A 51 -4.62 8.69 4.69
CA ARG A 51 -4.16 7.55 5.51
C ARG A 51 -5.34 6.71 6.01
N GLY A 52 -6.37 7.35 6.56
CA GLY A 52 -7.58 6.66 7.04
C GLY A 52 -8.33 5.93 5.93
N VAL A 53 -8.42 6.51 4.73
CA VAL A 53 -9.03 5.86 3.56
C VAL A 53 -8.24 4.61 3.15
N VAL A 54 -6.92 4.73 3.01
CA VAL A 54 -6.07 3.60 2.61
C VAL A 54 -6.12 2.46 3.62
N LEU A 55 -6.07 2.77 4.91
CA LEU A 55 -6.17 1.75 5.97
C LEU A 55 -7.48 0.96 5.85
N ARG A 56 -8.62 1.62 5.62
CA ARG A 56 -9.92 0.95 5.46
C ARG A 56 -9.99 0.10 4.18
N ILE A 57 -9.43 0.58 3.07
CA ILE A 57 -9.34 -0.20 1.82
C ILE A 57 -8.50 -1.45 2.05
N MET A 58 -7.30 -1.28 2.64
CA MET A 58 -6.37 -2.38 2.85
C MET A 58 -6.88 -3.38 3.88
N ASP A 59 -7.53 -2.94 4.96
CA ASP A 59 -8.14 -3.83 5.95
C ASP A 59 -9.16 -4.79 5.30
N ARG A 60 -10.08 -4.26 4.49
CA ARG A 60 -11.04 -5.09 3.72
C ARG A 60 -10.34 -6.12 2.83
N ARG A 61 -9.28 -5.71 2.12
CA ARG A 61 -8.54 -6.58 1.20
C ARG A 61 -7.72 -7.63 1.94
N VAL A 62 -7.12 -7.28 3.07
CA VAL A 62 -6.36 -8.19 3.94
C VAL A 62 -7.28 -9.23 4.58
N GLN A 63 -8.46 -8.82 5.05
CA GLN A 63 -9.47 -9.74 5.60
C GLN A 63 -9.93 -10.75 4.53
N ALA A 64 -10.23 -10.28 3.31
CA ALA A 64 -10.59 -11.16 2.20
C ALA A 64 -9.46 -12.16 1.87
N PHE A 65 -8.20 -11.70 1.87
CA PHE A 65 -7.04 -12.56 1.66
C PHE A 65 -6.90 -13.63 2.76
N GLN A 66 -7.02 -13.23 4.03
CA GLN A 66 -6.94 -14.14 5.17
C GLN A 66 -8.04 -15.21 5.13
N ALA A 67 -9.27 -14.82 4.79
CA ALA A 67 -10.38 -15.75 4.63
C ALA A 67 -10.12 -16.76 3.50
N ALA A 68 -9.49 -16.34 2.39
CA ALA A 68 -9.22 -17.20 1.25
C ALA A 68 -7.99 -18.12 1.43
N PHE A 69 -6.96 -17.68 2.16
CA PHE A 69 -5.67 -18.36 2.22
C PHE A 69 -5.24 -18.84 3.61
N GLY A 70 -6.02 -18.53 4.66
CA GLY A 70 -5.75 -18.97 6.03
C GLY A 70 -4.51 -18.35 6.68
N ARG A 71 -3.96 -17.27 6.10
CA ARG A 71 -2.79 -16.56 6.62
C ARG A 71 -2.80 -15.09 6.27
N THR A 72 -2.00 -14.31 6.98
CA THR A 72 -1.74 -12.91 6.64
C THR A 72 -0.94 -12.79 5.33
N PRO A 73 -1.15 -11.74 4.52
CA PRO A 73 -0.32 -11.47 3.36
C PRO A 73 1.08 -11.02 3.79
N ASN A 74 2.10 -11.47 3.05
CA ASN A 74 3.46 -10.94 3.17
C ASN A 74 3.56 -9.55 2.49
N ASP A 75 4.73 -8.89 2.51
CA ASP A 75 4.87 -7.54 1.94
C ASP A 75 4.65 -7.49 0.42
N PHE A 76 5.03 -8.54 -0.31
CA PHE A 76 4.77 -8.67 -1.75
C PHE A 76 3.27 -8.72 -2.02
N GLU A 77 2.54 -9.56 -1.29
CA GLU A 77 1.10 -9.73 -1.44
C GLU A 77 0.32 -8.53 -0.93
N TYR A 78 0.78 -7.89 0.15
CA TYR A 78 0.18 -6.69 0.69
C TYR A 78 0.16 -5.57 -0.36
N TYR A 79 1.29 -5.35 -1.04
CA TYR A 79 1.34 -4.38 -2.12
C TYR A 79 0.60 -4.87 -3.37
N GLY A 80 0.64 -6.16 -3.68
CA GLY A 80 -0.17 -6.73 -4.77
C GLY A 80 -1.67 -6.51 -4.55
N LEU A 81 -2.16 -6.64 -3.31
CA LEU A 81 -3.53 -6.33 -2.93
C LEU A 81 -3.85 -4.85 -3.11
N TRP A 82 -2.88 -3.95 -2.94
CA TRP A 82 -3.04 -2.53 -3.27
C TRP A 82 -3.16 -2.32 -4.80
N ASN A 83 -2.18 -2.84 -5.55
CA ASN A 83 -1.96 -2.51 -6.96
C ASN A 83 -2.88 -3.26 -7.94
N ALA A 84 -3.12 -4.55 -7.70
CA ALA A 84 -3.90 -5.43 -8.57
C ALA A 84 -4.55 -6.57 -7.76
N PRO A 85 -5.57 -6.27 -6.92
CA PRO A 85 -6.11 -7.23 -5.97
C PRO A 85 -6.61 -8.53 -6.62
N ALA A 86 -7.30 -8.44 -7.76
CA ALA A 86 -7.79 -9.62 -8.47
C ALA A 86 -6.65 -10.60 -8.86
N GLN A 87 -5.51 -10.08 -9.34
CA GLN A 87 -4.38 -10.92 -9.72
C GLN A 87 -3.78 -11.67 -8.53
N VAL A 88 -3.74 -11.05 -7.35
CA VAL A 88 -3.26 -11.71 -6.12
C VAL A 88 -4.26 -12.78 -5.68
N MET A 89 -5.55 -12.46 -5.64
CA MET A 89 -6.59 -13.40 -5.22
C MET A 89 -6.70 -14.61 -6.17
N GLU A 90 -6.45 -14.42 -7.46
CA GLU A 90 -6.42 -15.49 -8.47
C GLU A 90 -5.08 -16.23 -8.54
N LYS A 91 -4.07 -15.80 -7.79
CA LYS A 91 -2.67 -16.28 -7.87
C LYS A 91 -2.06 -16.16 -9.28
N LYS A 92 -2.50 -15.18 -10.06
CA LYS A 92 -2.07 -14.90 -11.45
C LYS A 92 -1.48 -13.50 -11.56
N VAL A 93 -0.35 -13.28 -10.88
CA VAL A 93 0.33 -11.98 -10.88
C VAL A 93 1.21 -11.82 -12.12
N SER A 94 0.90 -10.83 -12.96
CA SER A 94 1.69 -10.49 -14.15
C SER A 94 3.11 -10.03 -13.79
N SER A 95 4.07 -10.20 -14.71
CA SER A 95 5.48 -9.85 -14.48
C SER A 95 5.67 -8.39 -14.06
N ARG A 96 4.89 -7.46 -14.66
CA ARG A 96 4.92 -6.03 -14.34
C ARG A 96 4.45 -5.75 -12.92
N VAL A 97 3.35 -6.38 -12.48
CA VAL A 97 2.85 -6.24 -11.11
C VAL A 97 3.83 -6.87 -10.13
N ALA A 98 4.35 -8.06 -10.45
CA ALA A 98 5.32 -8.76 -9.61
C ALA A 98 6.60 -7.94 -9.39
N GLU A 99 7.07 -7.22 -10.42
CA GLU A 99 8.23 -6.32 -10.28
C GLU A 99 7.95 -5.19 -9.28
N ARG A 100 6.80 -4.53 -9.38
CA ARG A 100 6.39 -3.47 -8.42
C ARG A 100 6.28 -4.03 -7.00
N CYS A 101 5.68 -5.23 -6.86
CA CYS A 101 5.56 -5.91 -5.56
C CYS A 101 6.93 -6.22 -4.95
N ARG A 102 7.90 -6.70 -5.75
CA ARG A 102 9.28 -6.94 -5.29
C ARG A 102 9.96 -5.64 -4.83
N ARG A 103 9.84 -4.56 -5.60
CA ARG A 103 10.42 -3.25 -5.21
C ARG A 103 9.88 -2.78 -3.86
N PHE A 104 8.57 -2.91 -3.64
CA PHE A 104 7.95 -2.58 -2.35
C PHE A 104 8.43 -3.48 -1.21
N ALA A 105 8.48 -4.80 -1.43
CA ALA A 105 8.93 -5.75 -0.42
C ALA A 105 10.38 -5.48 0.00
N ASN A 106 11.27 -5.23 -0.97
CA ASN A 106 12.67 -4.89 -0.72
C ASN A 106 12.82 -3.61 0.10
N LEU A 107 11.98 -2.59 -0.17
CA LEU A 107 11.97 -1.35 0.59
C LEU A 107 11.55 -1.60 2.06
N CYS A 108 10.48 -2.37 2.27
CA CYS A 108 10.02 -2.74 3.61
C CYS A 108 11.05 -3.56 4.39
N GLU A 109 11.77 -4.46 3.72
CA GLU A 109 12.84 -5.25 4.33
C GLU A 109 14.03 -4.38 4.73
N ARG A 110 14.51 -3.52 3.83
CA ARG A 110 15.61 -2.59 4.10
C ARG A 110 15.31 -1.71 5.31
N ASP A 111 14.11 -1.16 5.39
CA ASP A 111 13.72 -0.31 6.52
C ASP A 111 13.64 -1.07 7.84
N ARG A 112 13.19 -2.33 7.81
CA ARG A 112 13.21 -3.20 9.00
C ARG A 112 14.63 -3.47 9.48
N GLN A 113 15.56 -3.75 8.57
CA GLN A 113 16.98 -3.96 8.90
C GLN A 113 17.63 -2.70 9.48
N LEU A 114 17.37 -1.52 8.89
CA LEU A 114 17.87 -0.24 9.41
C LEU A 114 17.36 0.06 10.82
N ALA A 115 16.08 -0.22 11.09
CA ALA A 115 15.50 -0.05 12.43
C ALA A 115 16.15 -0.99 13.46
N GLN A 116 16.38 -2.26 13.10
CA GLN A 116 17.04 -3.23 13.98
C GLN A 116 18.50 -2.85 14.28
N ASN A 117 19.22 -2.32 13.29
CA ASN A 117 20.61 -1.88 13.46
C ASN A 117 20.72 -0.58 14.27
N SER A 118 19.75 0.34 14.14
CA SER A 118 19.73 1.59 14.90
C SER A 118 19.34 1.39 16.38
N GLY A 119 18.62 0.31 16.69
CA GLY A 119 18.32 -0.12 18.06
C GLY A 119 19.47 -0.84 18.76
N ARG A 120 20.50 -1.24 18.02
CA ARG A 120 21.71 -1.87 18.55
C ARG A 120 22.72 -0.79 18.98
N LYS A 121 22.34 0.05 19.96
CA LYS A 121 23.34 0.82 20.71
C LYS A 121 24.14 -0.19 21.55
N VAL A 122 25.33 -0.50 21.06
CA VAL A 122 26.35 -1.23 21.82
C VAL A 122 26.68 -0.38 23.05
N PHE A 123 26.46 -0.94 24.23
CA PHE A 123 26.92 -0.38 25.50
C PHE A 123 28.45 -0.40 25.57
#